data_AF-A0A945NMG2-F1
#
_entry.id   AF-A0A945NMG2-F1
#
_cell.length_a   1.000
_cell.length_b   1.000
_cell.length_c   1.000
_cell.angle_alpha   90.00
_cell.angle_beta   90.00
_cell.angle_gamma   90.00
#
_symmetry.space_group_name_H-M   'P 1'
#
loop_
_entity.id
_entity.type
_entity.pdbx_description
1 polymer ?
#
loop_
_entity_poly.entity_id
_entity_poly.type
_entity_poly.pdbx_seq_one_letter_code
_entity_poly.pdbx_strand_id
1 'polypeptide(L)'
;MARKKNTVTPELRQEICDLYEQRNDKGKRIWTHRSLAKKFGLPKIYITAYLNGFANHTEYQKHNAQKAGFASYTEYRKHLLQKAGFASFTEYQKHNAQKAGFASLTEYQKHNAQKAGFASLTEYRKHLVQKAGFASLTEYNKHLAQKAGFASYAEYRKHNAQKAGFANRNEYQKHLAQKAGFASLTEYQNHRAQQRGFASFTEYRKHLAQKAGFANDAEYRKHLAQERGELEVFLLKQRLRTQLWNTLNRYTKHGKVQSSFEYGVDYCAIIASLELEAQHVHGKSIAELRRLGYHVDHIIPVSAYDLEDADEVARAYNPQNLRWLPGVENIAKSAKLILDLILQVPSECHPKKWTTLGIDWHAVNAYVDVTLCAGVSGPFFGYAVSEQVRILINTHEDVIHFGGPEVHIVVDGEIINDDIEEVYDEEFFSHDCEEVAS
;
A
#
# COMPACT_ATOMS: atom_id res chain seq x y z
N MET A 1 -18.23 -40.51 -10.16
CA MET A 1 -18.60 -40.93 -8.78
C MET A 1 -17.90 -40.03 -7.76
N ALA A 2 -18.65 -39.14 -7.13
CA ALA A 2 -18.15 -38.27 -6.07
C ALA A 2 -17.73 -39.11 -4.85
N ARG A 3 -16.47 -39.01 -4.40
CA ARG A 3 -16.09 -39.50 -3.07
C ARG A 3 -16.78 -38.59 -2.05
N LYS A 4 -17.89 -39.07 -1.47
CA LYS A 4 -18.50 -38.48 -0.28
C LYS A 4 -17.39 -38.23 0.75
N LYS A 5 -17.36 -37.04 1.36
CA LYS A 5 -16.59 -36.80 2.57
C LYS A 5 -17.16 -37.76 3.61
N ASN A 6 -16.55 -38.94 3.75
CA ASN A 6 -16.89 -39.91 4.80
C ASN A 6 -16.47 -39.30 6.13
N THR A 7 -17.33 -38.49 6.72
CA THR A 7 -17.30 -38.26 8.16
C THR A 7 -17.68 -39.60 8.78
N VAL A 8 -16.67 -40.39 9.15
CA VAL A 8 -16.86 -41.70 9.77
C VAL A 8 -17.55 -41.45 11.11
N THR A 9 -18.78 -41.93 11.23
CA THR A 9 -19.57 -41.75 12.45
C THR A 9 -19.02 -42.62 13.58
N PRO A 10 -19.30 -42.29 14.86
CA PRO A 10 -18.90 -43.13 15.99
C PRO A 10 -19.33 -44.59 15.84
N GLU A 11 -20.50 -44.83 15.25
CA GLU A 11 -21.07 -46.16 15.03
C GLU A 11 -20.23 -46.96 14.04
N LEU A 12 -19.79 -46.32 12.94
CA LEU A 12 -18.91 -46.96 11.96
C LEU A 12 -17.52 -47.28 12.55
N ARG A 13 -17.02 -46.47 13.49
CA ARG A 13 -15.77 -46.77 14.20
C ARG A 13 -15.94 -47.98 15.11
N GLN A 14 -17.06 -48.05 15.83
CA GLN A 14 -17.36 -49.19 16.70
C GLN A 14 -17.47 -50.48 15.89
N GLU A 15 -18.20 -50.45 14.76
CA GLU A 15 -18.31 -51.61 13.86
C GLU A 15 -16.93 -52.11 13.36
N ILE A 16 -16.01 -51.19 13.05
CA ILE A 16 -14.65 -51.54 12.64
C ILE A 16 -13.89 -52.25 13.78
N CYS A 17 -14.04 -51.78 15.01
CA CYS A 17 -13.43 -52.39 16.19
C CYS A 17 -14.02 -53.78 16.47
N ASP A 18 -15.34 -53.91 16.46
CA ASP A 18 -16.04 -55.17 16.72
C ASP A 18 -15.64 -56.25 15.71
N LEU A 19 -15.59 -55.89 14.42
CA LEU A 19 -15.10 -56.81 13.38
C LEU A 19 -13.64 -57.20 13.60
N TYR A 20 -12.78 -56.28 14.06
CA TYR A 20 -11.38 -56.59 14.34
C TYR A 20 -11.19 -57.54 15.53
N GLU A 21 -12.16 -57.59 16.44
CA GLU A 21 -12.18 -58.49 17.59
C GLU A 21 -12.64 -59.90 17.25
N GLN A 22 -13.31 -60.11 16.11
CA GLN A 22 -13.73 -61.43 15.68
C GLN A 22 -12.54 -62.38 15.47
N ARG A 23 -12.66 -63.59 16.04
CA ARG A 23 -11.68 -64.68 15.91
C ARG A 23 -12.34 -65.87 15.24
N ASN A 24 -11.56 -66.64 14.48
CA ASN A 24 -11.99 -67.93 13.97
C ASN A 24 -11.82 -69.02 15.03
N ASP A 25 -12.23 -70.25 14.71
CA ASP A 25 -12.16 -71.44 15.59
C ASP A 25 -10.72 -71.79 16.03
N LYS A 26 -9.70 -71.19 15.40
CA LYS A 26 -8.29 -71.32 15.75
C LYS A 26 -7.75 -70.13 16.55
N GLY A 27 -8.61 -69.25 17.04
CA GLY A 27 -8.25 -68.05 17.81
C GLY A 27 -7.56 -66.95 16.98
N LYS A 28 -7.50 -67.05 15.65
CA LYS A 28 -6.86 -66.05 14.79
C LYS A 28 -7.85 -64.96 14.38
N ARG A 29 -7.37 -63.72 14.28
CA ARG A 29 -8.12 -62.57 13.75
C ARG A 29 -8.66 -62.87 12.37
N ILE A 30 -9.98 -62.80 12.20
CA ILE A 30 -10.65 -62.94 10.91
C ILE A 30 -10.36 -61.72 10.04
N TRP A 31 -10.31 -60.54 10.66
CA TRP A 31 -10.12 -59.27 9.98
C TRP A 31 -8.73 -58.69 10.25
N THR A 32 -8.07 -58.25 9.18
CA THR A 32 -6.81 -57.51 9.23
C THR A 32 -7.08 -56.04 8.96
N HIS A 33 -6.14 -55.16 9.33
CA HIS A 33 -6.22 -53.73 8.97
C HIS A 33 -6.43 -53.53 7.46
N ARG A 34 -5.88 -54.43 6.62
CA ARG A 34 -6.00 -54.36 5.15
C ARG A 34 -7.39 -54.81 4.67
N SER A 35 -7.95 -55.88 5.24
CA SER A 35 -9.28 -56.36 4.83
C SER A 35 -10.38 -55.42 5.31
N LEU A 36 -10.25 -54.83 6.51
CA LEU A 36 -11.16 -53.78 7.00
C LEU A 36 -11.08 -52.52 6.14
N ALA A 37 -9.87 -52.06 5.80
CA ALA A 37 -9.68 -50.93 4.89
C ALA A 37 -10.38 -51.14 3.55
N LYS A 38 -10.30 -52.37 2.99
CA LYS A 38 -10.98 -52.73 1.75
C LYS A 38 -12.50 -52.78 1.93
N LYS A 39 -13.01 -53.42 2.99
CA LYS A 39 -14.45 -53.55 3.27
C LYS A 39 -15.13 -52.18 3.39
N PHE A 40 -14.51 -51.26 4.13
CA PHE A 40 -15.10 -49.95 4.42
C PHE A 40 -14.70 -48.86 3.41
N GLY A 41 -13.87 -49.19 2.41
CA GLY A 41 -13.35 -48.21 1.45
C GLY A 41 -12.51 -47.10 2.12
N LEU A 42 -11.94 -47.38 3.29
CA LEU A 42 -11.17 -46.42 4.08
C LEU A 42 -9.67 -46.67 3.93
N PRO A 43 -8.83 -45.63 3.86
CA PRO A 43 -7.38 -45.81 3.94
C PRO A 43 -6.96 -46.52 5.24
N LYS A 44 -6.02 -47.47 5.14
CA LYS A 44 -5.49 -48.28 6.28
C LYS A 44 -5.08 -47.44 7.49
N ILE A 45 -4.60 -46.21 7.26
CA ILE A 45 -4.21 -45.27 8.31
C ILE A 45 -5.36 -44.87 9.24
N TYR A 46 -6.59 -44.78 8.71
CA TYR A 46 -7.78 -44.47 9.50
C TYR A 46 -8.21 -45.69 10.32
N ILE A 47 -8.24 -46.87 9.70
CA ILE A 47 -8.49 -48.14 10.43
C ILE A 47 -7.51 -48.27 11.61
N THR A 48 -6.23 -47.99 11.36
CA THR A 48 -5.22 -48.05 12.42
C THR A 48 -5.49 -47.04 13.53
N ALA A 49 -5.88 -45.80 13.21
CA ALA A 49 -6.23 -44.81 14.23
C ALA A 49 -7.44 -45.26 15.06
N TYR A 50 -8.50 -45.76 14.43
CA TYR A 50 -9.73 -46.20 15.10
C TYR A 50 -9.48 -47.39 16.03
N LEU A 51 -8.72 -48.39 15.57
CA LEU A 51 -8.34 -49.55 16.38
C LEU A 51 -7.40 -49.19 17.55
N ASN A 52 -6.79 -48.00 17.54
CA ASN A 52 -6.03 -47.46 18.66
C ASN A 52 -6.86 -46.49 19.53
N GLY A 53 -8.18 -46.40 19.30
CA GLY A 53 -9.10 -45.60 20.10
C GLY A 53 -9.19 -44.11 19.73
N PHE A 54 -8.61 -43.69 18.61
CA PHE A 54 -8.62 -42.27 18.21
C PHE A 54 -9.78 -41.95 17.27
N ALA A 55 -10.38 -40.76 17.41
CA ALA A 55 -11.52 -40.38 16.58
C ALA A 55 -11.14 -40.14 15.11
N ASN A 56 -9.87 -39.79 14.85
CA ASN A 56 -9.32 -39.58 13.53
C ASN A 56 -7.79 -39.76 13.50
N HIS A 57 -7.23 -39.84 12.29
CA HIS A 57 -5.79 -40.02 12.09
C HIS A 57 -4.95 -38.84 12.59
N THR A 58 -5.49 -37.61 12.59
CA THR A 58 -4.76 -36.42 13.04
C THR A 58 -4.50 -36.46 14.55
N GLU A 59 -5.51 -36.86 15.34
CA GLU A 59 -5.35 -37.07 16.78
C GLU A 59 -4.35 -38.20 17.07
N TYR A 60 -4.45 -39.30 16.33
CA TYR A 60 -3.49 -40.40 16.46
C TYR A 60 -2.05 -39.95 16.15
N GLN A 61 -1.86 -39.12 15.13
CA GLN A 61 -0.55 -38.53 14.80
C GLN A 61 -0.02 -37.62 15.91
N LYS A 62 -0.88 -36.78 16.49
CA LYS A 62 -0.53 -35.91 17.63
C LYS A 62 -0.13 -36.75 18.85
N HIS A 63 -0.90 -37.77 19.20
CA HIS A 63 -0.59 -38.68 20.29
C HIS A 63 0.76 -39.38 20.09
N ASN A 64 1.02 -39.90 18.89
CA ASN A 64 2.30 -40.55 18.60
C ASN A 64 3.49 -39.58 18.69
N ALA A 65 3.30 -38.32 18.27
CA ALA A 65 4.32 -37.29 18.41
C ALA A 65 4.60 -36.97 19.88
N GLN A 66 3.55 -36.80 20.69
CA GLN A 66 3.67 -36.57 22.14
C GLN A 66 4.33 -37.74 22.86
N LYS A 67 3.94 -38.98 22.52
CA LYS A 67 4.57 -40.20 23.05
C LYS A 67 6.06 -40.29 22.71
N ALA A 68 6.46 -39.72 21.58
CA ALA A 68 7.86 -39.63 21.16
C ALA A 68 8.60 -38.40 21.74
N GLY A 69 7.95 -37.59 22.61
CA GLY A 69 8.55 -36.44 23.29
C GLY A 69 8.46 -35.12 22.53
N PHE A 70 7.60 -35.01 21.51
CA PHE A 70 7.47 -33.78 20.69
C PHE A 70 6.17 -33.02 21.01
N ALA A 71 6.24 -31.68 21.01
CA ALA A 71 5.08 -30.84 21.29
C ALA A 71 4.04 -30.86 20.15
N SER A 72 4.48 -31.16 18.92
CA SER A 72 3.58 -31.30 17.78
C SER A 72 4.01 -32.37 16.77
N TYR A 73 3.04 -32.86 15.98
CA TYR A 73 3.34 -33.75 14.85
C TYR A 73 4.24 -33.09 13.80
N THR A 74 4.17 -31.76 13.64
CA THR A 74 5.03 -31.02 12.71
C THR A 74 6.49 -31.09 13.11
N GLU A 75 6.78 -30.89 14.41
CA GLU A 75 8.13 -31.02 14.96
C GLU A 75 8.63 -32.47 14.88
N TYR A 76 7.80 -33.43 15.28
CA TYR A 76 8.14 -34.85 15.19
C TYR A 76 8.49 -35.24 13.75
N ARG A 77 7.70 -34.78 12.77
CA ARG A 77 7.97 -35.03 11.36
C ARG A 77 9.26 -34.37 10.87
N LYS A 78 9.58 -33.17 11.36
CA LYS A 78 10.86 -32.51 11.07
C LYS A 78 12.04 -33.32 11.61
N HIS A 79 11.94 -33.80 12.85
CA HIS A 79 12.95 -34.69 13.45
C HIS A 79 13.13 -35.99 12.64
N LEU A 80 12.04 -36.65 12.24
CA LEU A 80 12.11 -37.86 11.41
C LEU A 80 12.80 -37.61 10.06
N LEU A 81 12.55 -36.45 9.43
CA LEU A 81 13.23 -36.08 8.19
C LEU A 81 14.73 -35.86 8.40
N GLN A 82 15.11 -35.17 9.47
CA GLN A 82 16.51 -34.97 9.83
C GLN A 82 17.20 -36.29 10.13
N LYS A 83 16.56 -37.19 10.89
CA LYS A 83 17.06 -38.55 11.15
C LYS A 83 17.22 -39.36 9.87
N ALA A 84 16.40 -39.11 8.85
CA ALA A 84 16.52 -39.71 7.52
C ALA A 84 17.54 -39.00 6.61
N GLY A 85 18.28 -38.00 7.11
CA GLY A 85 19.33 -37.30 6.37
C GLY A 85 18.86 -36.10 5.53
N PHE A 86 17.64 -35.60 5.73
CA PHE A 86 17.10 -34.48 4.96
C PHE A 86 16.93 -33.22 5.81
N ALA A 87 17.42 -32.08 5.34
CA ALA A 87 17.27 -30.80 6.02
C ALA A 87 15.85 -30.25 5.92
N SER A 88 15.09 -30.65 4.90
CA SER A 88 13.70 -30.22 4.71
C SER A 88 12.83 -31.25 3.99
N PHE A 89 11.51 -31.10 4.13
CA PHE A 89 10.56 -31.92 3.36
C PHE A 89 10.69 -31.69 1.85
N THR A 90 11.03 -30.47 1.41
CA THR A 90 11.24 -30.16 -0.01
C THR A 90 12.45 -30.89 -0.58
N GLU A 91 13.53 -30.98 0.19
CA GLU A 91 14.72 -31.75 -0.19
C GLU A 91 14.40 -33.25 -0.29
N TYR A 92 13.70 -33.79 0.70
CA TYR A 92 13.19 -35.16 0.65
C TYR A 92 12.33 -35.43 -0.60
N GLN A 93 11.46 -34.49 -0.97
CA GLN A 93 10.67 -34.60 -2.20
C GLN A 93 11.52 -34.57 -3.47
N LYS A 94 12.56 -33.73 -3.52
CA LYS A 94 13.52 -33.71 -4.65
C LYS A 94 14.26 -35.03 -4.76
N HIS A 95 14.77 -35.56 -3.64
CA HIS A 95 15.42 -36.86 -3.61
C HIS A 95 14.49 -37.98 -4.10
N ASN A 96 13.22 -38.00 -3.67
CA ASN A 96 12.27 -38.99 -4.16
C ASN A 96 11.96 -38.86 -5.65
N ALA A 97 11.90 -37.63 -6.18
CA ALA A 97 11.74 -37.40 -7.62
C ALA A 97 12.95 -37.95 -8.40
N GLN A 98 14.17 -37.70 -7.91
CA GLN A 98 15.41 -38.23 -8.51
C GLN A 98 15.46 -39.75 -8.43
N LYS A 99 15.12 -40.34 -7.28
CA LYS A 99 15.02 -41.80 -7.10
C LYS A 99 13.98 -42.44 -8.03
N ALA A 100 12.94 -41.69 -8.41
CA ALA A 100 11.95 -42.11 -9.39
C ALA A 100 12.39 -41.88 -10.85
N GLY A 101 13.61 -41.40 -11.09
CA GLY A 101 14.19 -41.21 -12.43
C GLY A 101 13.99 -39.82 -13.05
N PHE A 102 13.52 -38.83 -12.30
CA PHE A 102 13.25 -37.48 -12.83
C PHE A 102 14.37 -36.50 -12.50
N ALA A 103 14.70 -35.62 -13.45
CA ALA A 103 15.77 -34.62 -13.26
C ALA A 103 15.37 -33.54 -12.24
N SER A 104 14.07 -33.33 -12.01
CA SER A 104 13.57 -32.38 -11.01
C SER A 104 12.23 -32.77 -10.39
N LEU A 105 11.96 -32.22 -9.20
CA LEU A 105 10.65 -32.32 -8.56
C LEU A 105 9.52 -31.76 -9.46
N THR A 106 9.80 -30.70 -10.22
CA THR A 106 8.81 -30.09 -11.13
C THR A 106 8.43 -31.05 -12.26
N GLU A 107 9.41 -31.72 -12.84
CA GLU A 107 9.19 -32.70 -13.90
C GLU A 107 8.42 -33.92 -13.37
N TYR A 108 8.81 -34.43 -12.20
CA TYR A 108 8.06 -35.49 -11.53
C TYR A 108 6.60 -35.11 -11.25
N GLN A 109 6.34 -33.87 -10.82
CA GLN A 109 4.99 -33.35 -10.62
C GLN A 109 4.20 -33.25 -11.93
N LYS A 110 4.82 -32.83 -13.04
CA LYS A 110 4.19 -32.82 -14.36
C LYS A 110 3.83 -34.23 -14.82
N HIS A 111 4.75 -35.18 -14.70
CA HIS A 111 4.48 -36.59 -15.01
C HIS A 111 3.32 -37.14 -14.19
N ASN A 112 3.26 -36.86 -12.87
CA ASN A 112 2.15 -37.33 -12.04
C ASN A 112 0.82 -36.69 -12.44
N ALA A 113 0.81 -35.42 -12.86
CA ALA A 113 -0.38 -34.78 -13.39
C ALA A 113 -0.86 -35.46 -14.68
N GLN A 114 0.07 -35.76 -15.61
CA GLN A 114 -0.23 -36.48 -16.85
C GLN A 114 -0.74 -37.90 -16.59
N LYS A 115 -0.09 -38.63 -15.68
CA LYS A 115 -0.54 -39.97 -15.24
C LYS A 115 -1.93 -39.93 -14.60
N ALA A 116 -2.32 -38.81 -13.99
CA ALA A 116 -3.66 -38.59 -13.46
C ALA A 116 -4.68 -38.13 -14.52
N GLY A 117 -4.29 -38.02 -15.79
CA GLY A 117 -5.15 -37.69 -16.93
C GLY A 117 -5.23 -36.20 -17.27
N PHE A 118 -4.32 -35.36 -16.78
CA PHE A 118 -4.33 -33.91 -17.03
C PHE A 118 -3.27 -33.50 -18.04
N ALA A 119 -3.59 -32.57 -18.95
CA ALA A 119 -2.64 -32.12 -19.97
C ALA A 119 -1.50 -31.29 -19.37
N SER A 120 -1.69 -30.72 -18.17
CA SER A 120 -0.65 -29.98 -17.46
C SER A 120 -0.77 -30.03 -15.94
N LEU A 121 0.34 -29.75 -15.26
CA LEU A 121 0.36 -29.54 -13.80
C LEU A 121 -0.57 -28.38 -13.38
N THR A 122 -0.76 -27.38 -14.24
CA THR A 122 -1.67 -26.25 -13.98
C THR A 122 -3.12 -26.71 -13.95
N GLU A 123 -3.55 -27.52 -14.92
CA GLU A 123 -4.89 -28.09 -14.95
C GLU A 123 -5.13 -29.04 -13.77
N TYR A 124 -4.14 -29.88 -13.46
CA TYR A 124 -4.23 -30.76 -12.30
C TYR A 124 -4.41 -29.98 -11.00
N ARG A 125 -3.67 -28.87 -10.81
CA ARG A 125 -3.85 -27.97 -9.66
C ARG A 125 -5.23 -27.33 -9.64
N LYS A 126 -5.76 -26.86 -10.78
CA LYS A 126 -7.13 -26.34 -10.86
C LYS A 126 -8.16 -27.39 -10.45
N HIS A 127 -8.02 -28.62 -10.93
CA HIS A 127 -8.88 -29.73 -10.55
C HIS A 127 -8.83 -30.02 -9.05
N LEU A 128 -7.64 -30.03 -8.43
CA LEU A 128 -7.51 -30.23 -6.99
C LEU A 128 -8.21 -29.13 -6.18
N VAL A 129 -8.13 -27.89 -6.65
CA VAL A 129 -8.81 -26.73 -6.05
C VAL A 129 -10.34 -26.88 -6.15
N GLN A 130 -10.84 -27.24 -7.32
CA GLN A 130 -12.27 -27.52 -7.53
C GLN A 130 -12.76 -28.68 -6.68
N LYS A 131 -11.97 -29.75 -6.59
CA LYS A 131 -12.26 -30.90 -5.73
C LYS A 131 -12.25 -30.55 -4.25
N ALA A 132 -11.49 -29.54 -3.85
CA ALA A 132 -11.51 -28.99 -2.49
C ALA A 132 -12.72 -28.09 -2.21
N GLY A 133 -13.54 -27.78 -3.23
CA GLY A 133 -14.78 -27.01 -3.11
C GLY A 133 -14.67 -25.54 -3.50
N PHE A 134 -13.59 -25.14 -4.17
CA PHE A 134 -13.36 -23.75 -4.57
C PHE A 134 -13.50 -23.60 -6.09
N ALA A 135 -14.16 -22.54 -6.54
CA ALA A 135 -14.36 -22.29 -7.97
C ALA A 135 -13.07 -21.93 -8.69
N SER A 136 -12.09 -21.34 -7.98
CA SER A 136 -10.81 -20.94 -8.56
C SER A 136 -9.63 -21.01 -7.59
N LEU A 137 -8.42 -21.03 -8.15
CA LEU A 137 -7.18 -20.94 -7.36
C LEU A 137 -7.11 -19.61 -6.58
N THR A 138 -7.69 -18.54 -7.12
CA THR A 138 -7.76 -17.23 -6.46
C THR A 138 -8.60 -17.31 -5.19
N GLU A 139 -9.78 -17.92 -5.28
CA GLU A 139 -10.67 -18.13 -4.15
C GLU A 139 -10.03 -19.03 -3.08
N TYR A 140 -9.38 -20.11 -3.52
CA TYR A 140 -8.64 -20.98 -2.60
C TYR A 140 -7.50 -20.26 -1.88
N ASN A 141 -6.74 -19.42 -2.59
CA ASN A 141 -5.68 -18.62 -1.97
C ASN A 141 -6.23 -17.57 -1.01
N LYS A 142 -7.40 -16.98 -1.32
CA LYS A 142 -8.12 -16.08 -0.40
C LYS A 142 -8.51 -16.83 0.87
N HIS A 143 -9.09 -18.03 0.75
CA HIS A 143 -9.42 -18.87 1.89
C HIS A 143 -8.20 -19.23 2.73
N LEU A 144 -7.06 -19.59 2.12
CA LEU A 144 -5.82 -19.87 2.83
C LEU A 144 -5.29 -18.66 3.59
N ALA A 145 -5.36 -17.46 3.00
CA ALA A 145 -4.98 -16.22 3.66
C ALA A 145 -5.88 -15.92 4.86
N GLN A 146 -7.20 -16.07 4.70
CA GLN A 146 -8.18 -15.89 5.78
C GLN A 146 -7.96 -16.88 6.93
N LYS A 147 -7.71 -18.16 6.60
CA LYS A 147 -7.36 -19.18 7.60
C LYS A 147 -6.06 -18.87 8.34
N ALA A 148 -5.14 -18.13 7.72
CA ALA A 148 -3.91 -17.65 8.34
C ALA A 148 -4.09 -16.31 9.08
N GLY A 149 -5.31 -15.75 9.15
CA GLY A 149 -5.62 -14.53 9.89
C GLY A 149 -5.56 -13.23 9.09
N PHE A 150 -5.51 -13.29 7.74
CA PHE A 150 -5.42 -12.10 6.89
C PHE A 150 -6.75 -11.82 6.18
N ALA A 151 -7.14 -10.55 6.05
CA ALA A 151 -8.40 -10.20 5.38
C ALA A 151 -8.36 -10.48 3.87
N SER A 152 -7.16 -10.45 3.28
CA SER A 152 -6.94 -10.74 1.86
C SER A 152 -5.65 -11.49 1.56
N TYR A 153 -5.60 -12.15 0.40
CA TYR A 153 -4.36 -12.75 -0.11
C TYR A 153 -3.29 -11.68 -0.46
N ALA A 154 -3.71 -10.44 -0.73
CA ALA A 154 -2.78 -9.33 -0.97
C ALA A 154 -2.03 -8.96 0.32
N GLU A 155 -2.75 -8.81 1.43
CA GLU A 155 -2.18 -8.60 2.77
C GLU A 155 -1.26 -9.74 3.18
N TYR A 156 -1.72 -10.99 3.02
CA TYR A 156 -0.89 -12.16 3.33
C TYR A 156 0.45 -12.13 2.57
N ARG A 157 0.44 -11.71 1.31
CA ARG A 157 1.68 -11.55 0.52
C ARG A 157 2.53 -10.37 0.97
N LYS A 158 1.93 -9.26 1.41
CA LYS A 158 2.65 -8.12 1.97
C LYS A 158 3.34 -8.52 3.28
N HIS A 159 2.62 -9.16 4.19
CA HIS A 159 3.15 -9.70 5.43
C HIS A 159 4.31 -10.67 5.17
N ASN A 160 4.20 -11.58 4.19
CA ASN A 160 5.29 -12.50 3.88
C ASN A 160 6.54 -11.80 3.32
N ALA A 161 6.39 -10.69 2.60
CA ALA A 161 7.53 -9.88 2.17
C ALA A 161 8.19 -9.19 3.37
N GLN A 162 7.39 -8.63 4.28
CA GLN A 162 7.87 -7.99 5.52
C GLN A 162 8.57 -9.00 6.44
N LYS A 163 8.00 -10.19 6.62
CA LYS A 163 8.61 -11.29 7.37
C LYS A 163 9.93 -11.76 6.77
N ALA A 164 10.12 -11.56 5.46
CA ALA A 164 11.38 -11.84 4.77
C ALA A 164 12.38 -10.66 4.82
N GLY A 165 12.05 -9.56 5.50
CA GLY A 165 12.93 -8.40 5.69
C GLY A 165 12.77 -7.28 4.66
N PHE A 166 11.68 -7.27 3.87
CA PHE A 166 11.46 -6.25 2.83
C PHE A 166 10.31 -5.31 3.20
N ALA A 167 10.44 -4.01 2.94
CA ALA A 167 9.40 -3.04 3.30
C ALA A 167 8.09 -3.31 2.53
N ASN A 168 8.21 -3.80 1.30
CA ASN A 168 7.07 -4.13 0.46
C ASN A 168 7.34 -5.29 -0.51
N ARG A 169 6.28 -5.73 -1.17
CA ARG A 169 6.33 -6.82 -2.16
C ARG A 169 7.21 -6.49 -3.37
N ASN A 170 7.27 -5.24 -3.79
CA ASN A 170 8.03 -4.85 -4.98
C ASN A 170 9.53 -4.99 -4.74
N GLU A 171 10.01 -4.54 -3.58
CA GLU A 171 11.38 -4.77 -3.12
C GLU A 171 11.69 -6.26 -3.01
N TYR A 172 10.80 -7.05 -2.42
CA TYR A 172 10.99 -8.50 -2.35
C TYR A 172 11.09 -9.12 -3.76
N GLN A 173 10.29 -8.65 -4.73
CA GLN A 173 10.38 -9.10 -6.12
C GLN A 173 11.67 -8.67 -6.81
N LYS A 174 12.17 -7.45 -6.57
CA LYS A 174 13.48 -6.99 -7.05
C LYS A 174 14.59 -7.88 -6.51
N HIS A 175 14.58 -8.17 -5.20
CA HIS A 175 15.53 -9.09 -4.58
C HIS A 175 15.50 -10.49 -5.20
N LEU A 176 14.30 -11.05 -5.43
CA LEU A 176 14.18 -12.36 -6.09
C LEU A 176 14.72 -12.36 -7.53
N ALA A 177 14.58 -11.24 -8.26
CA ALA A 177 15.17 -11.09 -9.58
C ALA A 177 16.71 -11.05 -9.51
N GLN A 178 17.27 -10.27 -8.59
CA GLN A 178 18.71 -10.22 -8.34
C GLN A 178 19.28 -11.56 -7.91
N LYS A 179 18.62 -12.27 -6.99
CA LYS A 179 18.98 -13.63 -6.57
C LYS A 179 18.94 -14.63 -7.71
N ALA A 180 18.12 -14.38 -8.74
CA ALA A 180 18.05 -15.18 -9.96
C ALA A 180 19.08 -14.75 -11.02
N GLY A 181 19.95 -13.78 -10.73
CA GLY A 181 21.04 -13.33 -11.60
C GLY A 181 20.71 -12.15 -12.53
N PHE A 182 19.61 -11.43 -12.31
CA PHE A 182 19.19 -10.31 -13.16
C PHE A 182 19.50 -8.97 -12.49
N ALA A 183 19.94 -7.97 -13.26
CA ALA A 183 20.24 -6.63 -12.73
C ALA A 183 18.98 -5.89 -12.29
N SER A 184 17.82 -6.20 -12.88
CA SER A 184 16.55 -5.59 -12.50
C SER A 184 15.35 -6.52 -12.60
N LEU A 185 14.26 -6.14 -11.92
CA LEU A 185 12.96 -6.82 -12.05
C LEU A 185 12.43 -6.75 -13.50
N THR A 186 12.66 -5.65 -14.21
CA THR A 186 12.25 -5.46 -15.60
C THR A 186 12.97 -6.45 -16.52
N GLU A 187 14.28 -6.60 -16.36
CA GLU A 187 15.08 -7.56 -17.10
C GLU A 187 14.61 -8.99 -16.84
N TYR A 188 14.39 -9.36 -15.57
CA TYR A 188 13.82 -10.65 -15.21
C TYR A 188 12.45 -10.91 -15.86
N GLN A 189 11.58 -9.89 -15.89
CA GLN A 189 10.27 -9.99 -16.53
C GLN A 189 10.38 -10.16 -18.05
N ASN A 190 11.30 -9.43 -18.69
CA ASN A 190 11.59 -9.57 -20.12
C ASN A 190 12.13 -10.96 -20.45
N HIS A 191 13.11 -11.47 -19.71
CA HIS A 191 13.62 -12.83 -19.88
C HIS A 191 12.51 -13.88 -19.76
N ARG A 192 11.59 -13.73 -18.78
CA ARG A 192 10.42 -14.62 -18.66
C ARG A 192 9.43 -14.48 -19.81
N ALA A 193 9.33 -13.31 -20.44
CA ALA A 193 8.50 -13.11 -21.63
C ALA A 193 9.14 -13.77 -22.85
N GLN A 194 10.46 -13.65 -23.01
CA GLN A 194 11.25 -14.31 -24.06
C GLN A 194 11.17 -15.84 -23.99
N GLN A 195 11.24 -16.42 -22.78
CA GLN A 195 10.97 -17.85 -22.58
C GLN A 195 9.57 -18.30 -23.03
N ARG A 196 8.64 -17.37 -23.23
CA ARG A 196 7.28 -17.61 -23.74
C ARG A 196 7.10 -17.20 -25.21
N GLY A 197 8.18 -16.79 -25.89
CA GLY A 197 8.18 -16.41 -27.30
C GLY A 197 7.84 -14.94 -27.57
N PHE A 198 7.95 -14.04 -26.59
CA PHE A 198 7.69 -12.61 -26.77
C PHE A 198 8.98 -11.80 -26.65
N ALA A 199 9.18 -10.76 -27.46
CA ALA A 199 10.41 -9.97 -27.45
C ALA A 199 10.57 -9.17 -26.14
N SER A 200 9.45 -8.78 -25.51
CA SER A 200 9.45 -8.05 -24.24
C SER A 200 8.26 -8.38 -23.35
N PHE A 201 8.35 -8.01 -22.07
CA PHE A 201 7.22 -8.11 -21.15
C PHE A 201 6.05 -7.21 -21.56
N THR A 202 6.33 -6.05 -22.17
CA THR A 202 5.30 -5.14 -22.70
C THR A 202 4.50 -5.80 -23.81
N GLU A 203 5.17 -6.47 -24.75
CA GLU A 203 4.51 -7.22 -25.82
C GLU A 203 3.70 -8.39 -25.26
N TYR A 204 4.28 -9.14 -24.31
CA TYR A 204 3.56 -10.22 -23.64
C TYR A 204 2.28 -9.73 -22.96
N ARG A 205 2.30 -8.55 -22.34
CA ARG A 205 1.11 -7.94 -21.74
C ARG A 205 0.06 -7.53 -22.78
N LYS A 206 0.47 -6.98 -23.93
CA LYS A 206 -0.44 -6.69 -25.05
C LYS A 206 -1.12 -7.97 -25.53
N HIS A 207 -0.35 -9.04 -25.71
CA HIS A 207 -0.91 -10.35 -26.07
C HIS A 207 -1.92 -10.87 -25.04
N LEU A 208 -1.63 -10.74 -23.74
CA LEU A 208 -2.57 -11.14 -22.69
C LEU A 208 -3.88 -10.34 -22.75
N ALA A 209 -3.81 -9.04 -23.00
CA ALA A 209 -4.98 -8.19 -23.15
C ALA A 209 -5.83 -8.61 -24.36
N GLN A 210 -5.20 -8.80 -25.53
CA GLN A 210 -5.87 -9.26 -26.75
C GLN A 210 -6.51 -10.64 -26.57
N LYS A 211 -5.79 -11.58 -25.94
CA LYS A 211 -6.31 -12.91 -25.62
C LYS A 211 -7.52 -12.87 -24.68
N ALA A 212 -7.59 -11.86 -23.83
CA ALA A 212 -8.73 -11.61 -22.95
C ALA A 212 -9.86 -10.79 -23.61
N GLY A 213 -9.72 -10.42 -24.90
CA GLY A 213 -10.74 -9.69 -25.66
C GLY A 213 -10.67 -8.17 -25.56
N PHE A 214 -9.57 -7.60 -25.07
CA PHE A 214 -9.39 -6.15 -24.93
C PHE A 214 -8.51 -5.58 -26.05
N ALA A 215 -8.80 -4.35 -26.49
CA ALA A 215 -8.05 -3.73 -27.58
C ALA A 215 -6.59 -3.42 -27.18
N ASN A 216 -6.35 -3.13 -25.90
CA ASN A 216 -5.03 -2.81 -25.37
C ASN A 216 -4.88 -3.17 -23.88
N ASP A 217 -3.64 -3.15 -23.38
CA ASP A 217 -3.32 -3.42 -21.98
C ASP A 217 -3.92 -2.42 -20.99
N ALA A 218 -4.15 -1.16 -21.41
CA ALA A 218 -4.73 -0.15 -20.52
C ALA A 218 -6.19 -0.46 -20.22
N GLU A 219 -6.98 -0.82 -21.23
CA GLU A 219 -8.35 -1.29 -21.09
C GLU A 219 -8.43 -2.56 -20.26
N TYR A 220 -7.55 -3.53 -20.54
CA TYR A 220 -7.52 -4.76 -19.76
C TYR A 220 -7.21 -4.50 -18.28
N ARG A 221 -6.25 -3.63 -17.97
CA ARG A 221 -5.97 -3.23 -16.58
C ARG A 221 -7.13 -2.51 -15.91
N LYS A 222 -7.84 -1.64 -16.66
CA LYS A 222 -9.04 -0.95 -16.17
C LYS A 222 -10.13 -1.96 -15.82
N HIS A 223 -10.39 -2.93 -16.70
CA HIS A 223 -11.33 -4.01 -16.44
C HIS A 223 -10.94 -4.83 -15.21
N LEU A 224 -9.67 -5.25 -15.11
CA LEU A 224 -9.18 -5.97 -13.93
C LEU A 224 -9.31 -5.14 -12.63
N ALA A 225 -9.13 -3.83 -12.69
CA ALA A 225 -9.36 -2.95 -11.55
C ALA A 225 -10.84 -2.89 -11.16
N GLN A 226 -11.74 -2.87 -12.14
CA GLN A 226 -13.18 -2.95 -11.91
C GLN A 226 -13.58 -4.28 -11.26
N GLU A 227 -13.08 -5.41 -11.75
CA GLU A 227 -13.34 -6.73 -11.13
C GLU A 227 -12.86 -6.81 -9.68
N ARG A 228 -11.81 -6.05 -9.32
CA ARG A 228 -11.30 -5.96 -7.94
C ARG A 228 -12.01 -4.93 -7.07
N GLY A 229 -12.93 -4.13 -7.63
CA GLY A 229 -13.55 -3.00 -6.92
C GLY A 229 -12.63 -1.79 -6.72
N GLU A 230 -11.52 -1.72 -7.47
CA GLU A 230 -10.47 -0.70 -7.36
C GLU A 230 -10.54 0.34 -8.51
N LEU A 231 -11.65 0.38 -9.26
CA LEU A 231 -11.74 1.18 -10.48
C LEU A 231 -11.47 2.67 -10.23
N GLU A 232 -12.06 3.24 -9.17
CA GLU A 232 -11.95 4.67 -8.91
C GLU A 232 -10.53 5.08 -8.49
N VAL A 233 -9.87 4.25 -7.69
CA VAL A 233 -8.45 4.42 -7.33
C VAL A 233 -7.56 4.32 -8.56
N PHE A 234 -7.82 3.34 -9.43
CA PHE A 234 -7.09 3.18 -10.69
C PHE A 234 -7.22 4.41 -11.59
N LEU A 235 -8.44 4.92 -11.76
CA LEU A 235 -8.72 6.10 -12.59
C LEU A 235 -8.14 7.38 -11.98
N LEU A 236 -8.21 7.54 -10.65
CA LEU A 236 -7.60 8.67 -9.96
C LEU A 236 -6.08 8.68 -10.16
N LYS A 237 -5.43 7.53 -10.00
CA LYS A 237 -3.99 7.39 -10.28
C LYS A 237 -3.64 7.72 -11.73
N GLN A 238 -4.46 7.28 -12.69
CA GLN A 238 -4.26 7.64 -14.10
C GLN A 238 -4.36 9.16 -14.31
N ARG A 239 -5.37 9.80 -13.71
CA ARG A 239 -5.56 11.26 -13.79
C ARG A 239 -4.37 12.02 -13.22
N LEU A 240 -3.90 11.67 -12.03
CA LEU A 240 -2.72 12.31 -11.39
C LEU A 240 -1.46 12.16 -12.26
N ARG A 241 -1.25 10.98 -12.87
CA ARG A 241 -0.13 10.75 -13.79
C ARG A 241 -0.23 11.62 -15.04
N THR A 242 -1.41 11.72 -15.63
CA THR A 242 -1.65 12.56 -16.81
C THR A 242 -1.51 14.04 -16.46
N GLN A 243 -1.97 14.47 -15.28
CA GLN A 243 -1.82 15.83 -14.80
C GLN A 243 -0.34 16.20 -14.68
N LEU A 244 0.47 15.41 -13.98
CA LEU A 244 1.92 15.63 -13.89
C LEU A 244 2.58 15.68 -15.27
N TRP A 245 2.25 14.74 -16.16
CA TRP A 245 2.80 14.72 -17.51
C TRP A 245 2.45 15.98 -18.31
N ASN A 246 1.19 16.41 -18.26
CA ASN A 246 0.73 17.64 -18.93
C ASN A 246 1.39 18.89 -18.34
N THR A 247 1.49 18.96 -17.01
CA THR A 247 2.13 20.06 -16.28
C THR A 247 3.58 20.21 -16.73
N LEU A 248 4.38 19.15 -16.63
CA LEU A 248 5.80 19.22 -16.98
C LEU A 248 5.99 19.55 -18.47
N ASN A 249 5.25 18.90 -19.37
CA ASN A 249 5.37 19.20 -20.80
C ASN A 249 4.93 20.60 -21.23
N ARG A 250 4.12 21.28 -20.41
CA ARG A 250 3.67 22.64 -20.70
C ARG A 250 4.60 23.70 -20.10
N TYR A 251 5.14 23.43 -18.92
CA TYR A 251 5.79 24.45 -18.09
C TYR A 251 7.30 24.23 -17.91
N THR A 252 7.87 23.13 -18.42
CA THR A 252 9.33 22.93 -18.48
C THR A 252 9.82 22.90 -19.92
N LYS A 253 11.09 23.24 -20.11
CA LYS A 253 11.75 23.33 -21.42
C LYS A 253 11.83 21.98 -22.13
N HIS A 254 12.04 20.90 -21.37
CA HIS A 254 12.27 19.56 -21.90
C HIS A 254 11.10 18.60 -21.64
N GLY A 255 10.04 19.09 -21.01
CA GLY A 255 8.93 18.27 -20.57
C GLY A 255 9.33 17.24 -19.52
N LYS A 256 8.59 16.13 -19.47
CA LYS A 256 8.84 15.07 -18.49
C LYS A 256 10.00 14.17 -18.91
N VAL A 257 11.20 14.45 -18.39
CA VAL A 257 12.44 13.75 -18.74
C VAL A 257 12.71 12.49 -17.91
N GLN A 258 12.14 12.38 -16.71
CA GLN A 258 12.38 11.24 -15.80
C GLN A 258 11.09 10.60 -15.29
N SER A 259 11.22 9.51 -14.52
CA SER A 259 10.06 8.82 -13.95
C SER A 259 9.43 9.63 -12.81
N SER A 260 8.13 9.44 -12.53
CA SER A 260 7.48 10.15 -11.41
C SER A 260 8.14 9.85 -10.06
N PHE A 261 8.76 8.67 -9.92
CA PHE A 261 9.49 8.29 -8.72
C PHE A 261 10.78 9.12 -8.54
N GLU A 262 11.48 9.43 -9.64
CA GLU A 262 12.67 10.30 -9.59
C GLU A 262 12.31 11.76 -9.25
N TYR A 263 11.09 12.19 -9.56
CA TYR A 263 10.53 13.46 -9.09
C TYR A 263 10.00 13.40 -7.64
N GLY A 264 10.21 12.31 -6.90
CA GLY A 264 9.69 12.15 -5.54
C GLY A 264 8.16 12.01 -5.43
N VAL A 265 7.42 11.79 -6.53
CA VAL A 265 5.95 11.74 -6.52
C VAL A 265 5.44 10.35 -6.14
N ASP A 266 4.94 10.21 -4.91
CA ASP A 266 4.27 9.00 -4.43
C ASP A 266 2.75 9.06 -4.60
N TYR A 267 2.27 8.58 -5.75
CA TYR A 267 0.84 8.47 -6.01
C TYR A 267 0.07 7.61 -5.00
N CYS A 268 0.71 6.63 -4.34
CA CYS A 268 0.02 5.82 -3.35
C CYS A 268 -0.23 6.63 -2.08
N ALA A 269 0.75 7.43 -1.64
CA ALA A 269 0.58 8.34 -0.50
C ALA A 269 -0.47 9.44 -0.80
N ILE A 270 -0.41 10.03 -1.99
CA ILE A 270 -1.41 11.03 -2.43
C ILE A 270 -2.82 10.46 -2.39
N ILE A 271 -3.02 9.26 -2.97
CA ILE A 271 -4.34 8.63 -3.00
C ILE A 271 -4.80 8.27 -1.58
N ALA A 272 -3.92 7.78 -0.72
CA ALA A 272 -4.27 7.47 0.66
C ALA A 272 -4.70 8.73 1.44
N SER A 273 -4.01 9.86 1.25
CA SER A 273 -4.40 11.15 1.84
C SER A 273 -5.78 11.59 1.34
N LEU A 274 -6.01 11.56 0.03
CA LEU A 274 -7.29 11.92 -0.59
C LEU A 274 -8.44 10.97 -0.22
N GLU A 275 -8.15 9.68 0.03
CA GLU A 275 -9.12 8.72 0.55
C GLU A 275 -9.53 9.06 1.98
N LEU A 276 -8.56 9.41 2.84
CA LEU A 276 -8.82 9.82 4.21
C LEU A 276 -9.63 11.12 4.26
N GLU A 277 -9.27 12.13 3.47
CA GLU A 277 -10.02 13.38 3.37
C GLU A 277 -11.46 13.14 2.90
N ALA A 278 -11.65 12.35 1.84
CA ALA A 278 -12.98 12.02 1.33
C ALA A 278 -13.88 11.42 2.42
N GLN A 279 -13.34 10.49 3.22
CA GLN A 279 -14.06 9.81 4.27
C GLN A 279 -14.34 10.70 5.48
N HIS A 280 -13.33 11.42 5.99
CA HIS A 280 -13.42 12.13 7.28
C HIS A 280 -13.98 13.54 7.14
N VAL A 281 -13.65 14.24 6.05
CA VAL A 281 -14.10 15.64 5.85
C VAL A 281 -15.44 15.67 5.12
N HIS A 282 -15.59 14.86 4.07
CA HIS A 282 -16.78 14.91 3.23
C HIS A 282 -17.81 13.80 3.54
N GLY A 283 -17.45 12.80 4.34
CA GLY A 283 -18.32 11.65 4.61
C GLY A 283 -18.66 10.84 3.35
N LYS A 284 -17.74 10.79 2.36
CA LYS A 284 -17.98 10.25 1.03
C LYS A 284 -16.84 9.35 0.56
N SER A 285 -17.15 8.43 -0.33
CA SER A 285 -16.16 7.72 -1.11
C SER A 285 -15.61 8.59 -2.25
N ILE A 286 -14.41 8.24 -2.76
CA ILE A 286 -13.85 8.85 -3.99
C ILE A 286 -14.86 8.78 -5.15
N ALA A 287 -15.59 7.67 -5.25
CA ALA A 287 -16.59 7.46 -6.31
C ALA A 287 -17.71 8.50 -6.26
N GLU A 288 -18.13 8.89 -5.06
CA GLU A 288 -19.18 9.89 -4.86
C GLU A 288 -18.68 11.29 -5.14
N LEU A 289 -17.52 11.68 -4.60
CA LEU A 289 -16.93 12.99 -4.88
C LEU A 289 -16.73 13.22 -6.38
N ARG A 290 -16.26 12.21 -7.10
CA ARG A 290 -16.11 12.29 -8.56
C ARG A 290 -17.43 12.41 -9.29
N ARG A 291 -18.49 11.72 -8.85
CA ARG A 291 -19.86 11.89 -9.41
C ARG A 291 -20.42 13.29 -9.15
N LEU A 292 -20.08 13.87 -8.00
CA LEU A 292 -20.46 15.24 -7.63
C LEU A 292 -19.60 16.31 -8.33
N GLY A 293 -18.66 15.92 -9.19
CA GLY A 293 -17.85 16.87 -9.95
C GLY A 293 -16.70 17.51 -9.16
N TYR A 294 -16.23 16.87 -8.09
CA TYR A 294 -15.05 17.35 -7.37
C TYR A 294 -13.77 17.10 -8.17
N HIS A 295 -12.84 18.04 -8.06
CA HIS A 295 -11.50 18.00 -8.61
C HIS A 295 -10.47 17.78 -7.50
N VAL A 296 -9.27 17.36 -7.89
CA VAL A 296 -8.10 17.39 -7.00
C VAL A 296 -7.41 18.74 -7.24
N ASP A 297 -7.53 19.63 -6.26
CA ASP A 297 -6.95 20.97 -6.23
C ASP A 297 -5.54 20.92 -5.60
N HIS A 298 -4.67 21.82 -6.04
CA HIS A 298 -3.41 22.10 -5.33
C HIS A 298 -3.64 23.33 -4.46
N ILE A 299 -3.49 23.20 -3.14
CA ILE A 299 -3.68 24.31 -2.19
C ILE A 299 -2.76 25.46 -2.60
N ILE A 300 -1.46 25.18 -2.71
CA ILE A 300 -0.46 26.03 -3.37
C ILE A 300 -0.42 25.64 -4.85
N PRO A 301 -0.85 26.54 -5.77
CA PRO A 301 -0.89 26.24 -7.20
C PRO A 301 0.48 25.86 -7.74
N VAL A 302 0.49 24.94 -8.70
CA VAL A 302 1.71 24.43 -9.33
C VAL A 302 2.56 25.54 -9.97
N SER A 303 1.94 26.63 -10.44
CA SER A 303 2.64 27.79 -11.00
C SER A 303 3.50 28.56 -9.98
N ALA A 304 3.37 28.28 -8.68
CA ALA A 304 4.21 28.87 -7.65
C ALA A 304 5.61 28.23 -7.58
N TYR A 305 5.80 27.04 -8.16
CA TYR A 305 7.02 26.24 -8.08
C TYR A 305 7.85 26.36 -9.36
N ASP A 306 9.17 26.25 -9.24
CA ASP A 306 10.08 25.99 -10.35
C ASP A 306 10.05 24.50 -10.70
N LEU A 307 9.42 24.17 -11.82
CA LEU A 307 9.23 22.78 -12.24
C LEU A 307 10.45 22.16 -12.92
N GLU A 308 11.50 22.93 -13.17
CA GLU A 308 12.79 22.39 -13.63
C GLU A 308 13.53 21.68 -12.48
N ASP A 309 13.23 22.03 -11.22
CA ASP A 309 13.74 21.36 -10.04
C ASP A 309 12.83 20.19 -9.62
N ALA A 310 13.42 18.98 -9.58
CA ALA A 310 12.71 17.76 -9.22
C ALA A 310 12.17 17.78 -7.77
N ASP A 311 12.86 18.46 -6.85
CA ASP A 311 12.41 18.59 -5.47
C ASP A 311 11.18 19.51 -5.39
N GLU A 312 11.16 20.60 -6.14
CA GLU A 312 10.02 21.52 -6.19
C GLU A 312 8.78 20.84 -6.79
N VAL A 313 8.97 19.93 -7.75
CA VAL A 313 7.90 19.05 -8.26
C VAL A 313 7.39 18.12 -7.15
N ALA A 314 8.28 17.55 -6.35
CA ALA A 314 7.91 16.71 -5.21
C ALA A 314 7.09 17.49 -4.17
N ARG A 315 7.48 18.74 -3.88
CA ARG A 315 6.77 19.66 -2.98
C ARG A 315 5.38 20.02 -3.50
N ALA A 316 5.27 20.34 -4.78
CA ALA A 316 3.99 20.67 -5.42
C ALA A 316 3.00 19.49 -5.37
N TYR A 317 3.48 18.26 -5.61
CA TYR A 317 2.67 17.04 -5.60
C TYR A 317 2.67 16.31 -4.25
N ASN A 318 3.08 16.99 -3.18
CA ASN A 318 3.03 16.45 -1.83
C ASN A 318 1.56 16.16 -1.42
N PRO A 319 1.24 15.02 -0.78
CA PRO A 319 -0.13 14.68 -0.38
C PRO A 319 -0.84 15.74 0.47
N GLN A 320 -0.09 16.55 1.21
CA GLN A 320 -0.61 17.63 2.07
C GLN A 320 -0.89 18.92 1.29
N ASN A 321 -0.36 19.07 0.07
CA ASN A 321 -0.69 20.18 -0.82
C ASN A 321 -1.90 19.87 -1.73
N LEU A 322 -2.44 18.65 -1.69
CA LEU A 322 -3.53 18.20 -2.55
C LEU A 322 -4.81 17.99 -1.72
N ARG A 323 -5.94 18.44 -2.27
CA ARG A 323 -7.25 18.29 -1.60
C ARG A 323 -8.40 18.09 -2.58
N TRP A 324 -9.55 17.68 -2.06
CA TRP A 324 -10.80 17.72 -2.83
C TRP A 324 -11.41 19.12 -2.82
N LEU A 325 -11.83 19.58 -4.00
CA LEU A 325 -12.54 20.85 -4.14
C LEU A 325 -13.63 20.74 -5.22
N PRO A 326 -14.85 21.27 -5.03
CA PRO A 326 -15.86 21.30 -6.08
C PRO A 326 -15.29 21.89 -7.36
N GLY A 327 -15.57 21.27 -8.51
CA GLY A 327 -14.90 21.63 -9.76
C GLY A 327 -15.11 23.09 -10.18
N VAL A 328 -16.28 23.65 -9.89
CA VAL A 328 -16.62 25.06 -10.13
C VAL A 328 -15.76 25.99 -9.28
N GLU A 329 -15.59 25.68 -8.00
CA GLU A 329 -14.74 26.44 -7.08
C GLU A 329 -13.26 26.32 -7.46
N ASN A 330 -12.80 25.14 -7.88
CA ASN A 330 -11.42 24.95 -8.35
C ASN A 330 -11.11 25.81 -9.59
N ILE A 331 -12.05 25.89 -10.54
CA ILE A 331 -11.92 26.73 -11.72
C ILE A 331 -11.88 28.22 -11.31
N ALA A 332 -12.74 28.64 -10.39
CA ALA A 332 -12.79 30.02 -9.90
C ALA A 332 -11.55 30.43 -9.06
N LYS A 333 -10.99 29.47 -8.30
CA LYS A 333 -9.73 29.61 -7.55
C LYS A 333 -8.57 29.84 -8.50
N SER A 334 -8.46 29.05 -9.57
CA SER A 334 -7.36 29.16 -10.54
C SER A 334 -5.99 29.13 -9.83
N ALA A 335 -5.07 30.01 -10.20
CA ALA A 335 -3.74 30.14 -9.60
C ALA A 335 -3.66 31.09 -8.39
N LYS A 336 -4.79 31.44 -7.75
CA LYS A 336 -4.80 32.33 -6.59
C LYS A 336 -4.17 31.67 -5.37
N LEU A 337 -3.35 32.45 -4.65
CA LEU A 337 -2.82 32.11 -3.34
C LEU A 337 -3.85 32.53 -2.28
N ILE A 338 -4.28 31.59 -1.45
CA ILE A 338 -5.25 31.83 -0.38
C ILE A 338 -4.53 31.61 0.95
N LEU A 339 -4.26 32.70 1.65
CA LEU A 339 -3.43 32.73 2.85
C LEU A 339 -3.86 31.68 3.89
N ASP A 340 -5.11 31.73 4.34
CA ASP A 340 -5.64 30.83 5.38
C ASP A 340 -5.44 29.34 5.08
N LEU A 341 -5.40 28.98 3.80
CA LEU A 341 -5.17 27.60 3.38
C LEU A 341 -3.68 27.26 3.32
N ILE A 342 -2.84 28.20 2.89
CA ILE A 342 -1.38 28.01 2.88
C ILE A 342 -0.86 27.80 4.32
N LEU A 343 -1.42 28.51 5.30
CA LEU A 343 -1.12 28.34 6.73
C LEU A 343 -1.46 26.97 7.30
N GLN A 344 -2.30 26.19 6.61
CA GLN A 344 -2.63 24.82 7.03
C GLN A 344 -1.68 23.79 6.43
N VAL A 345 -0.85 24.18 5.46
CA VAL A 345 0.07 23.28 4.78
C VAL A 345 1.45 23.33 5.46
N PRO A 346 2.09 22.17 5.70
CA PRO A 346 3.45 22.14 6.24
C PRO A 346 4.46 22.86 5.34
N SER A 347 5.51 23.45 5.94
CA SER A 347 6.57 24.19 5.24
C SER A 347 7.35 23.34 4.22
N GLU A 348 7.34 22.01 4.39
CA GLU A 348 7.88 21.05 3.42
C GLU A 348 7.15 21.08 2.07
N CYS A 349 5.91 21.57 1.99
CA CYS A 349 5.21 21.76 0.73
C CYS A 349 5.47 23.14 0.11
N HIS A 350 6.05 24.09 0.84
CA HIS A 350 6.24 25.45 0.36
C HIS A 350 7.32 25.50 -0.74
N PRO A 351 7.15 26.33 -1.79
CA PRO A 351 8.21 26.62 -2.74
C PRO A 351 9.51 27.05 -2.04
N LYS A 352 10.65 26.54 -2.49
CA LYS A 352 11.98 26.82 -1.93
C LYS A 352 12.26 28.32 -1.87
N LYS A 353 11.86 29.06 -2.91
CA LYS A 353 12.02 30.52 -2.98
C LYS A 353 11.34 31.27 -1.84
N TRP A 354 10.25 30.76 -1.27
CA TRP A 354 9.60 31.40 -0.12
C TRP A 354 10.44 31.25 1.14
N THR A 355 11.03 30.07 1.35
CA THR A 355 11.98 29.83 2.45
C THR A 355 13.24 30.68 2.30
N THR A 356 13.79 30.80 1.09
CA THR A 356 14.99 31.63 0.83
C THR A 356 14.73 33.12 1.10
N LEU A 357 13.51 33.59 0.85
CA LEU A 357 13.11 34.98 1.07
C LEU A 357 12.72 35.27 2.53
N GLY A 358 12.85 34.30 3.44
CA GLY A 358 12.42 34.47 4.83
C GLY A 358 10.91 34.64 4.99
N ILE A 359 10.11 34.26 3.99
CA ILE A 359 8.65 34.34 4.06
C ILE A 359 8.18 33.19 4.94
N ASP A 360 8.04 33.47 6.24
CA ASP A 360 7.38 32.57 7.18
C ASP A 360 5.87 32.84 7.20
N TRP A 361 5.13 32.03 6.46
CA TRP A 361 3.68 32.08 6.50
C TRP A 361 3.16 31.74 7.91
N HIS A 362 3.84 30.87 8.68
CA HIS A 362 3.39 30.46 10.02
C HIS A 362 3.75 31.45 11.14
N ALA A 363 4.53 32.50 10.86
CA ALA A 363 4.96 33.50 11.86
C ALA A 363 3.88 34.54 12.21
N VAL A 364 2.74 34.57 11.52
CA VAL A 364 1.80 35.69 11.66
C VAL A 364 0.68 35.38 12.66
N ASN A 365 0.76 35.96 13.86
CA ASN A 365 -0.43 36.24 14.68
C ASN A 365 -0.19 37.46 15.59
N ALA A 366 -0.29 38.66 15.02
CA ALA A 366 -0.75 39.83 15.76
C ALA A 366 -1.72 40.62 14.87
N TYR A 367 -3.01 40.53 15.19
CA TYR A 367 -4.02 41.44 14.67
C TYR A 367 -4.14 42.59 15.65
N VAL A 368 -3.97 43.83 15.17
CA VAL A 368 -4.30 45.02 15.95
C VAL A 368 -5.55 45.63 15.34
N ASP A 369 -6.59 45.76 16.16
CA ASP A 369 -7.79 46.50 15.79
C ASP A 369 -7.47 47.99 15.96
N VAL A 370 -7.27 48.70 14.84
CA VAL A 370 -6.99 50.14 14.85
C VAL A 370 -8.29 50.89 14.60
N THR A 371 -8.61 51.83 15.47
CA THR A 371 -9.74 52.73 15.26
C THR A 371 -9.25 53.97 14.54
N LEU A 372 -9.61 54.13 13.26
CA LEU A 372 -9.31 55.35 12.52
C LEU A 372 -10.34 56.41 12.91
N CYS A 373 -9.91 57.43 13.64
CA CYS A 373 -10.71 58.61 13.93
C CYS A 373 -10.39 59.68 12.88
N ALA A 374 -11.29 59.90 11.92
CA ALA A 374 -11.17 61.05 11.03
C ALA A 374 -11.54 62.33 11.80
N GLY A 375 -10.54 63.06 12.29
CA GLY A 375 -10.73 64.37 12.90
C GLY A 375 -10.72 65.47 11.83
N VAL A 376 -11.90 65.98 11.45
CA VAL A 376 -11.99 67.24 10.71
C VAL A 376 -12.24 68.35 11.72
N SER A 377 -11.22 69.13 12.07
CA SER A 377 -11.38 70.32 12.91
C SER A 377 -11.94 71.48 12.07
N GLY A 378 -13.26 71.66 12.11
CA GLY A 378 -13.95 72.85 11.58
C GLY A 378 -14.93 73.38 12.64
N PRO A 379 -15.14 74.71 12.77
CA PRO A 379 -15.93 75.30 13.86
C PRO A 379 -17.46 75.08 13.75
N PHE A 380 -17.91 74.23 12.82
CA PHE A 380 -19.32 73.92 12.61
C PHE A 380 -19.43 72.44 12.19
N PHE A 381 -20.18 71.65 12.98
CA PHE A 381 -20.42 70.19 12.88
C PHE A 381 -19.37 69.28 13.55
N GLY A 382 -19.71 68.78 14.73
CA GLY A 382 -19.04 67.64 15.36
C GLY A 382 -19.73 66.33 15.00
N TYR A 383 -19.07 65.50 14.20
CA TYR A 383 -19.26 64.05 14.17
C TYR A 383 -17.91 63.41 13.79
N ALA A 384 -17.30 62.70 14.74
CA ALA A 384 -16.21 61.77 14.43
C ALA A 384 -16.84 60.48 13.91
N VAL A 385 -16.48 60.05 12.70
CA VAL A 385 -16.76 58.70 12.23
C VAL A 385 -15.56 57.85 12.62
N SER A 386 -15.76 56.91 13.54
CA SER A 386 -14.78 55.90 13.88
C SER A 386 -15.05 54.65 13.03
N GLU A 387 -14.15 54.33 12.10
CA GLU A 387 -14.13 53.02 11.45
C GLU A 387 -13.08 52.14 12.15
N GLN A 388 -13.50 50.96 12.59
CA GLN A 388 -12.56 49.94 13.04
C GLN A 388 -11.96 49.25 11.82
N VAL A 389 -10.65 49.36 11.65
CA VAL A 389 -9.90 48.67 10.61
C VAL A 389 -8.95 47.69 11.29
N ARG A 390 -9.11 46.41 10.97
CA ARG A 390 -8.22 45.37 11.46
C ARG A 390 -6.99 45.31 10.56
N ILE A 391 -5.82 45.67 11.10
CA ILE A 391 -4.56 45.70 10.35
C ILE A 391 -3.75 44.44 10.71
N LEU A 392 -3.24 43.77 9.68
CA LEU A 392 -2.34 42.63 9.82
C LEU A 392 -0.92 43.17 10.03
N ILE A 393 -0.31 42.90 11.19
CA ILE A 393 1.09 43.25 11.45
C ILE A 393 1.94 42.00 11.22
N ASN A 394 2.93 42.11 10.33
CA ASN A 394 3.90 41.06 10.07
C ASN A 394 5.15 41.31 10.93
N THR A 395 5.40 40.48 11.94
CA THR A 395 6.41 40.72 13.00
C THR A 395 7.86 40.41 12.57
N HIS A 396 8.21 40.65 11.31
CA HIS A 396 9.58 40.46 10.82
C HIS A 396 10.18 41.65 10.09
N GLU A 397 9.45 42.78 9.99
CA GLU A 397 10.00 44.05 9.53
C GLU A 397 9.71 45.10 10.62
N ASP A 398 10.75 45.70 11.20
CA ASP A 398 10.66 46.83 12.14
C ASP A 398 10.16 48.13 11.45
N VAL A 399 9.69 48.07 10.19
CA VAL A 399 9.27 49.24 9.42
C VAL A 399 8.02 48.91 8.59
N ILE A 400 6.90 49.58 8.90
CA ILE A 400 5.72 49.60 8.04
C ILE A 400 5.80 50.85 7.16
N HIS A 401 6.10 50.70 5.87
CA HIS A 401 6.05 51.83 4.92
C HIS A 401 4.61 52.12 4.49
N PHE A 402 4.03 53.21 4.99
CA PHE A 402 2.83 53.80 4.40
C PHE A 402 3.21 54.88 3.38
N GLY A 403 2.95 54.62 2.10
CA GLY A 403 3.04 55.65 1.06
C GLY A 403 1.74 56.47 1.00
N GLY A 404 1.73 57.65 1.60
CA GLY A 404 0.58 58.59 1.62
C GLY A 404 0.65 59.54 2.82
N PRO A 405 -0.03 60.71 2.81
CA PRO A 405 0.31 61.83 3.68
C PRO A 405 0.07 61.50 5.17
N GLU A 406 1.12 61.69 5.97
CA GLU A 406 1.24 61.65 7.44
C GLU A 406 0.18 60.83 8.21
N VAL A 407 0.56 59.61 8.59
CA VAL A 407 -0.20 58.75 9.52
C VAL A 407 0.48 58.81 10.89
N HIS A 408 -0.22 59.29 11.91
CA HIS A 408 0.22 59.25 13.30
C HIS A 408 -0.29 57.98 14.00
N ILE A 409 0.56 57.32 14.77
CA ILE A 409 0.16 56.18 15.61
C ILE A 409 -0.27 56.72 16.98
N VAL A 410 -1.50 56.39 17.38
CA VAL A 410 -2.07 56.76 18.68
C VAL A 410 -2.39 55.50 19.45
N VAL A 411 -1.83 55.38 20.66
CA VAL A 411 -2.13 54.29 21.61
C VAL A 411 -2.64 54.92 22.90
N ASP A 412 -3.80 54.48 23.39
CA ASP A 412 -4.45 54.96 24.62
C ASP A 412 -4.63 56.49 24.72
N GLY A 413 -4.71 57.19 23.58
CA GLY A 413 -4.96 58.62 23.49
C GLY A 413 -3.70 59.51 23.44
N GLU A 414 -2.50 58.93 23.44
CA GLU A 414 -1.24 59.66 23.24
C GLU A 414 -0.66 59.40 21.84
N ILE A 415 -0.22 60.48 21.17
CA ILE A 415 0.49 60.39 19.88
C ILE A 415 1.93 60.01 20.18
N ILE A 416 2.38 58.86 19.70
CA ILE A 416 3.77 58.41 19.85
C ILE A 416 4.47 58.67 18.52
N ASN A 417 5.09 59.84 18.40
CA ASN A 417 5.91 60.23 17.26
C ASN A 417 7.31 60.62 17.77
N ASP A 418 8.00 59.69 18.43
CA ASP A 418 9.35 59.97 18.93
C ASP A 418 10.39 59.18 18.12
N ASP A 419 11.11 59.99 17.32
CA ASP A 419 12.50 59.91 16.86
C ASP A 419 12.92 58.90 15.78
N ILE A 420 12.60 59.28 14.54
CA ILE A 420 13.48 59.02 13.38
C ILE A 420 14.68 59.99 13.53
N GLU A 421 15.77 59.56 14.16
CA GLU A 421 17.07 60.20 13.97
C GLU A 421 17.90 59.42 12.95
N GLU A 422 18.03 60.00 11.75
CA GLU A 422 19.14 59.70 10.85
C GLU A 422 20.45 60.24 11.48
N VAL A 423 21.35 59.35 11.92
CA VAL A 423 22.77 59.68 12.07
C VAL A 423 23.61 58.53 11.53
N TYR A 424 24.24 58.77 10.38
CA TYR A 424 25.44 58.06 9.94
C TYR A 424 26.58 58.37 10.91
N ASP A 425 27.30 57.35 11.41
CA ASP A 425 28.76 57.41 11.49
C ASP A 425 29.38 56.01 11.69
N GLU A 426 30.41 55.75 10.88
CA GLU A 426 31.33 54.64 11.01
C GLU A 426 32.26 54.85 12.23
N GLU A 427 32.85 53.74 12.68
CA GLU A 427 34.01 53.65 13.59
C GLU A 427 33.76 53.63 15.12
N PHE A 428 34.34 52.57 15.72
CA PHE A 428 34.94 52.44 17.07
C PHE A 428 34.35 51.41 18.08
N PHE A 429 35.19 50.39 18.32
CA PHE A 429 35.41 49.60 19.56
C PHE A 429 34.34 48.56 19.94
N SER A 430 34.57 47.26 19.76
CA SER A 430 35.48 46.34 20.49
C SER A 430 35.10 46.09 21.95
N HIS A 431 35.14 44.80 22.30
CA HIS A 431 35.24 44.18 23.63
C HIS A 431 33.95 43.89 24.42
N ASP A 432 33.65 42.59 24.42
CA ASP A 432 33.61 41.71 25.59
C ASP A 432 32.42 41.61 26.55
N CYS A 433 32.29 40.34 26.99
CA CYS A 433 31.67 39.76 28.19
C CYS A 433 30.16 39.50 28.12
N GLU A 434 29.72 38.25 27.95
CA GLU A 434 29.72 37.11 28.90
C GLU A 434 28.56 37.16 29.90
N GLU A 435 27.82 36.03 29.92
CA GLU A 435 27.05 35.42 31.02
C GLU A 435 26.00 36.33 31.73
N VAL A 436 24.81 35.85 32.12
CA VAL A 436 24.61 34.84 33.16
C VAL A 436 23.25 34.16 32.96
N ALA A 437 23.25 32.85 33.19
CA ALA A 437 22.08 32.00 33.32
C ALA A 437 21.20 32.34 34.53
N SER A 438 19.89 32.28 34.35
CA SER A 438 18.95 31.60 35.25
C SER A 438 17.60 31.42 34.57
#